data_AF-A0A392SJ12-F1
#
_entry.id   AF-A0A392SJ12-F1
#
_cell.length_a   1.000
_cell.length_b   1.000
_cell.length_c   1.000
_cell.angle_alpha   90.00
_cell.angle_beta   90.00
_cell.angle_gamma   90.00
#
_symmetry.space_group_name_H-M   'P 1'
#
loop_
_entity.id
_entity.type
_entity.pdbx_description
1 polymer ?
#
loop_
_entity_poly.entity_id
_entity_poly.type
_entity_poly.pdbx_seq_one_letter_code
_entity_poly.pdbx_strand_id
1 'polypeptide(L)' 'MVLINEGKETNIKVDENGVMKFHGRVCVPDVPELKRMIMDEGHRSELSIHPRVTKMYQDLRKLFWWPGMKRQ' A
#
# COMPACT_ATOMS: atom_id res chain seq x y z
N MET A 1 -28.52 -22.13 14.20
CA MET A 1 -27.80 -20.93 14.70
C MET A 1 -26.33 -21.11 14.30
N VAL A 2 -25.95 -20.63 13.11
CA VAL A 2 -24.57 -20.80 12.62
C VAL A 2 -23.73 -19.71 13.24
N LEU A 3 -22.84 -20.08 14.17
CA LEU A 3 -21.84 -19.20 14.75
C LEU A 3 -20.83 -18.86 13.64
N ILE A 4 -21.00 -17.69 13.03
CA ILE A 4 -19.97 -17.09 12.19
C ILE A 4 -18.87 -16.65 13.15
N ASN A 5 -17.82 -17.48 13.26
CA ASN A 5 -16.56 -17.03 13.82
C ASN A 5 -16.04 -15.94 12.88
N GLU A 6 -16.28 -14.67 13.21
CA GLU A 6 -15.52 -13.53 12.68
C GLU A 6 -14.07 -13.68 13.19
N GLY A 7 -13.34 -14.60 12.56
CA GLY A 7 -11.89 -14.59 12.62
C GLY A 7 -11.46 -13.23 12.09
N LYS A 8 -10.89 -12.40 12.96
CA LYS A 8 -10.08 -11.25 12.56
C LYS A 8 -8.93 -11.79 11.73
N GLU A 9 -9.13 -12.04 10.44
CA GLU A 9 -8.06 -12.40 9.54
C GLU A 9 -7.09 -11.21 9.53
N THR A 10 -6.01 -11.35 10.28
CA THR A 10 -4.82 -10.54 10.09
C THR A 10 -4.34 -10.86 8.68
N ASN A 11 -4.82 -10.08 7.70
CA ASN A 11 -4.57 -10.26 6.26
C ASN A 11 -3.11 -9.91 5.89
N ILE A 12 -2.17 -10.31 6.75
CA ILE A 12 -0.73 -10.17 6.60
C ILE A 12 -0.22 -11.45 5.94
N LYS A 13 0.44 -11.33 4.79
CA LYS A 13 1.06 -12.44 4.08
C LYS A 13 2.49 -12.05 3.72
N VAL A 14 3.42 -12.98 3.82
CA VAL A 14 4.80 -12.79 3.31
C VAL A 14 4.95 -13.73 2.12
N ASP A 15 5.43 -13.21 0.99
CA ASP A 15 5.71 -14.04 -0.18
C ASP A 15 7.11 -14.65 -0.15
N GLU A 16 7.42 -15.50 -1.13
CA GLU A 16 8.72 -16.18 -1.26
C GLU A 16 9.92 -15.22 -1.37
N ASN A 17 9.66 -13.97 -1.76
CA ASN A 17 10.68 -12.92 -1.87
C ASN A 17 10.84 -12.13 -0.56
N GLY A 18 10.15 -12.54 0.51
CA GLY A 18 10.15 -11.84 1.79
C GLY A 18 9.33 -10.54 1.80
N VAL A 19 8.48 -10.31 0.79
CA VAL A 19 7.65 -9.10 0.74
C VAL A 19 6.40 -9.30 1.58
N MET A 20 6.25 -8.47 2.61
CA MET A 20 5.06 -8.44 3.46
C MET A 20 3.93 -7.68 2.75
N LYS A 21 2.73 -8.25 2.72
CA LYS A 21 1.50 -7.67 2.18
C LYS A 21 0.41 -7.63 3.23
N PHE A 22 -0.29 -6.50 3.34
CA PHE A 22 -1.43 -6.31 4.23
C PHE A 22 -2.68 -5.97 3.40
N HIS A 23 -3.72 -6.80 3.49
CA HIS A 23 -4.92 -6.72 2.62
C HIS A 23 -4.57 -6.64 1.12
N GLY A 24 -3.59 -7.44 0.69
CA GLY A 24 -3.13 -7.47 -0.71
C GLY A 24 -2.23 -6.30 -1.12
N ARG A 25 -1.89 -5.38 -0.21
CA ARG A 25 -1.02 -4.22 -0.48
C ARG A 25 0.37 -4.45 0.08
N VAL A 26 1.41 -4.05 -0.64
CA VAL A 26 2.80 -4.18 -0.19
C VAL A 26 3.04 -3.27 1.01
N CYS A 27 3.50 -3.84 2.12
CA CYS A 27 3.87 -3.11 3.32
C CYS A 27 5.23 -2.46 3.10
N VAL A 28 5.29 -1.14 3.21
CA VAL A 28 6.54 -0.38 3.12
C VAL A 28 7.08 -0.20 4.53
N PRO A 29 8.33 -0.62 4.81
CA PRO A 29 8.94 -0.42 6.12
C PRO A 29 9.09 1.07 6.44
N ASP A 30 9.30 1.39 7.72
CA ASP A 30 9.44 2.78 8.18
C ASP A 30 10.85 3.34 7.86
N VAL A 31 11.16 3.38 6.57
CA VAL A 31 12.41 3.91 6.02
C VAL A 31 12.03 5.12 5.14
N PRO A 32 12.33 6.36 5.57
CA PRO A 32 11.95 7.57 4.86
C PRO A 32 12.42 7.59 3.39
N GLU A 33 13.62 7.07 3.12
CA GLU A 33 14.21 7.00 1.79
C GLU A 33 13.40 6.09 0.86
N LEU A 34 12.97 4.92 1.33
CA LEU A 34 12.12 4.01 0.56
C LEU A 34 10.77 4.65 0.23
N LYS A 35 10.15 5.30 1.22
CA LYS A 35 8.88 6.03 1.03
C LYS A 35 9.05 7.15 -0.01
N ARG A 36 10.17 7.89 0.05
CA ARG A 36 10.47 8.96 -0.91
C ARG A 36 10.67 8.40 -2.32
N MET A 37 11.43 7.32 -2.47
CA MET A 37 11.65 6.70 -3.79
C MET A 37 10.34 6.20 -4.42
N ILE A 38 9.45 5.59 -3.65
CA ILE A 38 8.13 5.15 -4.16
C ILE A 38 7.30 6.35 -4.63
N MET A 39 7.32 7.45 -3.87
CA MET A 39 6.61 8.67 -4.23
C MET A 39 7.24 9.32 -5.48
N ASP A 40 8.56 9.47 -5.54
CA ASP A 40 9.28 10.05 -6.67
C ASP A 40 9.06 9.25 -7.96
N GLU A 41 9.08 7.92 -7.86
CA GLU A 41 8.78 7.02 -8.97
C GLU A 41 7.33 7.17 -9.43
N GLY A 42 6.37 7.25 -8.50
CA GLY A 42 4.97 7.53 -8.83
C GLY A 42 4.75 8.84 -9.59
N HIS A 43 5.53 9.88 -9.30
CA HIS A 43 5.48 11.17 -10.01
C HIS A 43 6.12 11.12 -11.40
N ARG A 44 7.08 10.20 -11.63
CA ARG A 44 7.79 10.04 -12.91
C ARG A 44 7.14 9.01 -13.83
N SER A 45 6.44 8.04 -13.26
CA SER A 45 5.82 6.92 -13.96
C SER A 45 4.55 7.33 -14.74
N GLU A 46 3.99 6.40 -15.50
CA GLU A 46 2.75 6.56 -16.27
C GLU A 46 1.52 6.89 -15.39
N LEU A 47 1.64 6.65 -14.08
CA LEU A 47 0.75 7.18 -13.04
C LEU A 47 0.68 8.71 -13.02
N SER A 48 1.57 9.39 -13.75
CA SER A 48 1.71 10.83 -13.91
C SER A 48 1.27 11.35 -15.29
N ILE A 49 0.85 10.47 -16.23
CA ILE A 49 0.58 10.85 -17.63
C ILE A 49 -0.51 11.92 -17.79
N HIS A 50 -1.44 12.06 -16.85
CA HIS A 50 -2.09 13.33 -16.45
C HIS A 50 -3.10 13.10 -15.31
N PRO A 51 -2.66 13.19 -14.04
CA PRO A 51 -3.57 13.25 -12.91
C PRO A 51 -3.19 14.35 -11.92
N ARG A 52 -4.21 14.99 -11.35
CA ARG A 52 -4.07 15.71 -10.07
C ARG A 52 -3.28 14.84 -9.09
N VAL A 53 -2.30 15.38 -8.36
CA VAL A 53 -1.47 14.68 -7.34
C VAL A 53 -2.29 13.73 -6.45
N THR A 54 -3.55 14.07 -6.21
CA THR A 54 -4.56 13.25 -5.55
C THR A 54 -4.77 11.86 -6.16
N LYS A 55 -4.85 11.71 -7.49
CA LYS A 55 -5.11 10.43 -8.16
C LYS A 55 -3.87 9.52 -8.15
N MET A 56 -2.67 10.06 -8.34
CA MET A 56 -1.42 9.32 -8.13
C MET A 56 -1.34 8.76 -6.71
N TYR A 57 -1.63 9.59 -5.70
CA TYR A 57 -1.64 9.14 -4.31
C TYR A 57 -2.71 8.07 -4.02
N GLN A 58 -3.88 8.17 -4.65
CA GLN A 58 -4.91 7.12 -4.57
C GLN A 58 -4.45 5.80 -5.19
N ASP A 59 -3.75 5.84 -6.31
CA ASP A 59 -3.25 4.64 -6.98
C ASP A 59 -2.11 4.00 -6.19
N LEU A 60 -1.17 4.79 -5.65
CA LEU A 60 -0.15 4.30 -4.73
C LEU A 60 -0.77 3.64 -3.48
N ARG A 61 -1.87 4.18 -2.95
CA ARG A 61 -2.60 3.59 -1.80
C ARG A 61 -3.28 2.26 -2.12
N LYS A 62 -3.53 1.93 -3.38
CA LYS A 62 -4.06 0.62 -3.79
C LYS A 62 -2.97 -0.44 -3.79
N LEU A 63 -1.74 -0.05 -4.10
CA LEU A 63 -0.60 -0.95 -4.25
C LEU A 63 0.22 -1.10 -2.96
N PHE A 64 0.39 0.00 -2.22
CA PHE A 64 1.25 0.08 -1.04
C PHE A 64 0.48 0.45 0.22
N TRP A 65 1.07 0.11 1.36
CA TRP A 65 0.56 0.42 2.69
C TRP A 65 1.71 0.77 3.65
N TRP A 66 1.56 1.85 4.43
CA TRP A 66 2.43 2.17 5.57
C TRP A 66 1.71 3.11 6.56
N PRO A 67 2.16 3.14 7.84
CA PRO A 67 1.64 4.10 8.82
C PRO A 67 1.88 5.54 8.36
N GLY A 68 0.82 6.34 8.32
CA GLY A 68 0.88 7.74 7.87
C GLY A 68 0.33 7.99 6.46
N MET A 69 -0.06 6.95 5.72
CA MET A 69 -0.96 7.15 4.58
C MET A 69 -2.30 7.68 5.10
N LYS A 70 -2.62 8.97 4.88
CA LYS A 70 -3.92 9.53 5.26
C LYS A 70 -5.06 8.60 4.84
N ARG A 71 -5.78 7.98 5.79
CA ARG A 71 -7.16 7.54 5.57
C ARG A 71 -7.93 8.82 5.24
N GLN A 72 -8.73 8.79 4.19
CA GLN A 72 -9.59 9.93 3.87
C GLN A 72 -10.47 10.27 5.07
#